data_AF-A0A4V1K5Q4-F1
#
_entry.id   AF-A0A4V1K5Q4-F1
#
_cell.length_a   1.000
_cell.length_b   1.000
_cell.length_c   1.000
_cell.angle_alpha   90.00
_cell.angle_beta   90.00
_cell.angle_gamma   90.00
#
_symmetry.space_group_name_H-M   'P 1'
#
loop_
_entity.id
_entity.type
_entity.pdbx_description
1 polymer ?
#
loop_
_entity_poly.entity_id
_entity_poly.type
_entity_poly.pdbx_seq_one_letter_code
_entity_poly.pdbx_strand_id
1 'polypeptide(L)'
;MAKGKKTGGRQKGTPNKENPLKGYLRAHSLAYFEARVQTDPITGGAREIQRQRLVYDSETGNVCKVIDLIPLTDYKSGQPLTISDFEADMIALSPNERVNAELRLLEFHTPKMKAVEVDMDMRATTVTIEDRLRELCGEDDEEDDD
;
A
#
# COMPACT_ATOMS: atom_id res chain seq x y z
N MET A 1 14.14 -45.22 23.39
CA MET A 1 13.42 -44.24 22.54
C MET A 1 14.09 -42.88 22.67
N ALA A 2 15.03 -42.55 21.77
CA ALA A 2 15.79 -41.31 21.85
C ALA A 2 14.91 -40.10 21.49
N LYS A 3 14.70 -39.18 22.43
CA LYS A 3 14.05 -37.88 22.19
C LYS A 3 14.93 -37.06 21.23
N GLY A 4 14.56 -37.02 19.96
CA GLY A 4 15.18 -36.17 18.95
C GLY A 4 14.99 -34.69 19.30
N LYS A 5 15.93 -34.12 20.06
CA LYS A 5 15.99 -32.68 20.31
C LYS A 5 16.38 -31.99 19.00
N LYS A 6 15.50 -31.16 18.44
CA LYS A 6 15.83 -30.29 17.30
C LYS A 6 16.88 -29.27 17.77
N THR A 7 18.16 -29.52 17.50
CA THR A 7 19.30 -28.71 17.97
C THR A 7 19.61 -27.48 17.12
N GLY A 8 18.77 -27.12 16.14
CA GLY A 8 19.09 -26.10 15.14
C GLY A 8 17.98 -25.09 14.83
N GLY A 9 17.03 -24.88 15.75
CA GLY A 9 15.96 -23.91 15.57
C GLY A 9 16.34 -22.52 16.06
N ARG A 10 15.82 -21.48 15.41
CA ARG A 10 15.94 -20.10 15.88
C ARG A 10 15.29 -19.99 17.27
N GLN A 11 16.03 -19.54 18.27
CA GLN A 11 15.52 -19.44 19.64
C GLN A 11 14.37 -18.43 19.66
N LYS A 12 13.21 -18.87 20.15
CA LYS A 12 12.02 -18.01 20.30
C LYS A 12 12.42 -16.79 21.14
N GLY A 13 12.29 -15.59 20.57
CA GLY A 13 12.67 -14.35 21.23
C GLY A 13 14.06 -13.78 20.87
N THR A 14 14.86 -14.44 20.02
CA THR A 14 16.06 -13.77 19.48
C THR A 14 15.63 -12.62 18.58
N PRO A 15 15.93 -11.35 18.93
CA PRO A 15 15.53 -10.20 18.14
C PRO A 15 15.98 -10.38 16.68
N ASN A 16 15.13 -10.02 15.72
CA ASN A 16 15.56 -9.96 14.33
C ASN A 16 16.76 -9.01 14.27
N LYS A 17 17.88 -9.45 13.70
CA LYS A 17 19.00 -8.53 13.42
C LYS A 17 18.47 -7.37 12.58
N GLU A 18 18.77 -6.15 13.00
CA GLU A 18 18.39 -4.98 12.21
C GLU A 18 19.03 -5.10 10.83
N ASN A 19 18.19 -5.01 9.80
CA ASN A 19 18.65 -5.03 8.43
C ASN A 19 18.70 -3.58 7.95
N PRO A 20 19.90 -2.95 7.91
CA PRO A 20 20.02 -1.52 7.57
C PRO A 20 19.46 -1.22 6.19
N LEU A 21 19.53 -2.16 5.25
CA LEU A 21 18.94 -2.00 3.91
C LEU A 21 17.41 -1.88 3.96
N LYS A 22 16.74 -2.64 4.84
CA LYS A 22 15.30 -2.51 5.03
C LYS A 22 14.92 -1.16 5.63
N GLY A 23 15.75 -0.63 6.53
CA GLY A 23 15.57 0.71 7.09
C GLY A 23 15.66 1.80 6.02
N TYR A 24 16.69 1.75 5.18
CA TYR A 24 16.88 2.68 4.07
C TYR A 24 15.72 2.64 3.07
N LEU A 25 15.31 1.44 2.64
CA LEU A 25 14.19 1.27 1.72
C LEU A 25 12.89 1.82 2.31
N ARG A 26 12.64 1.57 3.61
CA ARG A 26 11.47 2.13 4.31
C ARG A 26 11.51 3.66 4.32
N ALA A 27 12.65 4.27 4.65
CA ALA A 27 12.79 5.72 4.70
C ALA A 27 12.55 6.36 3.32
N HIS A 28 13.15 5.79 2.26
CA HIS A 28 12.92 6.27 0.89
C HIS A 28 11.46 6.12 0.46
N SER A 29 10.82 4.98 0.78
CA SER A 29 9.40 4.79 0.49
C SER A 29 8.54 5.82 1.22
N LEU A 30 8.78 6.07 2.52
CA LEU A 30 8.03 7.05 3.29
C LEU A 30 8.19 8.46 2.69
N ALA A 31 9.42 8.88 2.40
CA ALA A 31 9.69 10.20 1.81
C ALA A 31 8.98 10.41 0.46
N TYR A 32 8.80 9.35 -0.33
CA TYR A 32 8.09 9.42 -1.61
C TYR A 32 6.58 9.69 -1.46
N PHE A 33 5.98 9.21 -0.37
CA PHE A 33 4.56 9.40 -0.06
C PHE A 33 4.29 10.60 0.86
N GLU A 34 5.32 11.16 1.51
CA GLU A 34 5.18 12.34 2.36
C GLU A 34 5.06 13.63 1.53
N ALA A 35 4.17 14.53 1.95
CA ALA A 35 3.97 15.80 1.29
C ALA A 35 5.20 16.71 1.48
N ARG A 36 5.68 17.28 0.37
CA ARG A 36 6.80 18.23 0.37
C ARG A 36 6.58 19.35 -0.66
N VAL A 37 7.31 20.44 -0.50
CA VAL A 37 7.29 21.53 -1.49
C VAL A 37 7.98 21.05 -2.76
N GLN A 38 7.24 21.00 -3.87
CA GLN A 38 7.72 20.49 -5.15
C GLN A 38 8.57 21.55 -5.86
N THR A 39 9.87 21.54 -5.57
CA THR A 39 10.86 22.44 -6.17
C THR A 39 11.77 21.72 -7.15
N ASP A 40 12.21 22.43 -8.19
CA ASP A 40 13.26 21.95 -9.10
C ASP A 40 14.63 22.03 -8.39
N PRO A 41 15.39 20.93 -8.32
CA PRO A 41 16.70 20.91 -7.68
C PRO A 41 17.73 21.84 -8.33
N ILE A 42 17.56 22.23 -9.59
CA ILE A 42 18.53 23.07 -10.31
C ILE A 42 18.16 24.54 -10.20
N THR A 43 16.93 24.90 -10.58
CA THR A 43 16.52 26.32 -10.62
C THR A 43 15.99 26.83 -9.28
N GLY A 44 15.60 25.94 -8.36
CA GLY A 44 14.88 26.29 -7.14
C GLY A 44 13.44 26.76 -7.38
N GLY A 45 12.99 26.79 -8.64
CA GLY A 45 11.63 27.11 -9.03
C GLY A 45 10.67 25.96 -8.76
N ALA A 46 9.42 26.06 -9.23
CA ALA A 46 8.46 24.96 -9.14
C ALA A 46 8.92 23.77 -10.00
N ARG A 47 8.75 22.55 -9.48
CA ARG A 47 9.00 21.33 -10.25
C ARG A 47 8.07 21.27 -11.45
N GLU A 48 8.61 20.98 -12.63
CA GLU A 48 7.81 20.75 -13.83
C GLU A 48 7.56 19.26 -14.03
N ILE A 49 6.33 18.92 -14.42
CA ILE A 49 5.96 17.57 -14.83
C ILE A 49 5.73 17.52 -16.33
N GLN A 50 6.15 16.42 -16.95
CA GLN A 50 5.93 16.16 -18.36
C GLN A 50 4.61 15.44 -18.55
N ARG A 51 3.70 16.04 -19.31
CA ARG A 51 2.42 15.40 -19.68
C ARG A 51 2.39 15.13 -21.17
N GLN A 52 2.22 13.87 -21.54
CA GLN A 52 2.09 13.48 -22.94
C GLN A 52 0.64 13.67 -23.42
N ARG A 53 0.49 14.28 -24.60
CA ARG A 53 -0.80 14.48 -25.29
C ARG A 53 -0.63 14.24 -26.79
N LEU A 54 -1.66 13.66 -27.42
CA LEU A 54 -1.75 13.62 -28.88
C LEU A 54 -2.42 14.89 -29.37
N VAL A 55 -1.77 15.60 -30.29
CA VAL A 55 -2.28 16.81 -30.92
C VAL A 55 -2.38 16.57 -32.41
N TYR A 56 -3.49 16.99 -33.00
CA TYR A 56 -3.65 17.00 -34.45
C TYR A 56 -3.04 18.27 -35.01
N ASP A 57 -2.10 18.10 -35.93
CA ASP A 57 -1.53 19.21 -36.68
C ASP A 57 -2.38 19.46 -37.93
N SER A 58 -3.07 20.60 -37.95
CA SER A 58 -3.93 21.02 -39.05
C SER A 58 -3.17 21.34 -40.33
N GLU A 59 -1.88 21.67 -40.25
CA GLU A 59 -1.06 22.03 -41.42
C GLU A 59 -0.50 20.80 -42.11
N THR A 60 -0.02 19.82 -41.34
CA THR A 60 0.59 18.60 -41.90
C THR A 60 -0.39 17.43 -41.99
N GLY A 61 -1.56 17.53 -41.36
CA GLY A 61 -2.57 16.48 -41.30
C GLY A 61 -2.19 15.28 -40.42
N ASN A 62 -1.07 15.37 -39.69
CA ASN A 62 -0.53 14.30 -38.87
C ASN A 62 -0.96 14.42 -37.41
N VAL A 63 -0.99 13.27 -36.72
CA VAL A 63 -1.16 13.23 -35.26
C VAL A 63 0.21 13.13 -34.60
N CYS A 64 0.57 14.13 -33.83
CA CYS A 64 1.87 14.23 -33.16
C CYS A 64 1.74 13.97 -31.66
N LYS A 65 2.75 13.32 -31.07
CA LYS A 65 2.91 13.25 -29.60
C LYS A 65 3.62 14.52 -29.13
N VAL A 66 2.93 15.33 -28.35
CA VAL A 66 3.46 16.53 -27.72
C VAL A 66 3.67 16.26 -26.24
N ILE A 67 4.74 16.82 -25.68
CA ILE A 67 5.03 16.79 -24.25
C ILE A 67 4.83 18.20 -23.72
N ASP A 68 3.80 18.40 -22.92
CA ASP A 68 3.56 19.64 -22.21
C ASP A 68 4.43 19.64 -20.94
N LEU A 69 5.18 20.73 -20.71
CA LEU A 69 5.83 20.99 -19.43
C LEU A 69 4.86 21.79 -18.56
N ILE A 70 4.41 21.18 -17.47
CA ILE A 70 3.43 21.79 -16.56
C ILE A 70 4.13 22.07 -15.23
N PRO A 71 4.31 23.34 -14.83
CA PRO A 71 4.85 23.67 -13.51
C PRO A 71 3.83 23.32 -12.42
N LEU A 72 4.30 22.66 -11.36
CA LEU A 72 3.50 22.33 -10.19
C LEU A 72 3.38 23.55 -9.29
N THR A 73 2.52 24.48 -9.66
CA THR A 73 2.24 25.70 -8.90
C THR A 73 0.79 25.80 -8.48
N ASP A 74 0.53 26.45 -7.35
CA ASP A 74 -0.81 26.83 -6.95
C ASP A 74 -1.39 27.90 -7.90
N TYR A 75 -2.65 27.71 -8.30
CA TYR A 75 -3.36 28.55 -9.27
C TYR A 75 -3.60 29.98 -8.77
N LYS A 76 -3.62 30.20 -7.44
CA LYS A 76 -3.82 31.53 -6.84
C LYS A 76 -2.51 32.26 -6.57
N SER A 77 -1.55 31.56 -5.97
CA SER A 77 -0.33 32.19 -5.46
C SER A 77 0.86 32.10 -6.42
N GLY A 78 0.83 31.20 -7.41
CA GLY A 78 1.97 30.91 -8.28
C GLY A 78 3.16 30.26 -7.55
N GLN A 79 3.00 29.92 -6.27
CA GLN A 79 4.03 29.27 -5.47
C GLN A 79 4.09 27.77 -5.77
N PRO A 80 5.25 27.12 -5.56
CA PRO A 80 5.38 25.68 -5.71
C PRO A 80 4.36 24.92 -4.85
N LEU A 81 3.73 23.92 -5.46
CA LEU A 81 2.70 23.13 -4.81
C LEU A 81 3.31 22.22 -3.72
N THR A 82 2.60 22.07 -2.60
CA THR A 82 2.97 21.14 -1.54
C THR A 82 2.18 19.84 -1.69
N ILE A 83 2.76 18.86 -2.37
CA ILE A 83 2.21 17.52 -2.60
C ILE A 83 3.31 16.47 -2.49
N SER A 84 2.94 15.20 -2.36
CA SER A 84 3.93 14.11 -2.37
C SER A 84 4.52 13.89 -3.77
N ASP A 85 5.69 13.24 -3.83
CA ASP A 85 6.29 12.86 -5.11
C ASP A 85 5.44 11.84 -5.85
N PHE A 86 4.81 10.92 -5.12
CA PHE A 86 3.83 9.99 -5.65
C PHE A 86 2.68 10.70 -6.38
N GLU A 87 2.06 11.69 -5.75
CA GLU A 87 0.96 12.44 -6.37
C GLU A 87 1.42 13.21 -7.61
N ALA A 88 2.60 13.84 -7.55
CA ALA A 88 3.18 14.54 -8.70
C ALA A 88 3.40 13.59 -9.89
N ASP A 89 3.96 12.41 -9.64
CA ASP A 89 4.20 11.40 -10.68
C ASP A 89 2.89 10.82 -11.21
N MET A 90 1.88 10.61 -10.34
CA MET A 90 0.56 10.14 -10.75
C MET A 90 -0.14 11.13 -11.69
N ILE A 91 0.05 12.43 -11.47
CA ILE A 91 -0.46 13.49 -12.37
C ILE A 91 0.27 13.44 -13.72
N ALA A 92 1.58 13.17 -13.73
CA ALA A 92 2.39 13.09 -14.95
C ALA A 92 2.06 11.86 -15.82
N LEU A 93 1.64 10.76 -15.21
CA LEU A 93 1.27 9.53 -15.93
C LEU A 93 0.11 9.74 -16.91
N SER A 94 0.16 8.99 -18.02
CA SER A 94 -0.95 8.92 -18.96
C SER A 94 -2.20 8.31 -18.29
N PRO A 95 -3.42 8.60 -18.79
CA PRO A 95 -4.64 8.08 -18.16
C PRO A 95 -4.66 6.56 -18.01
N ASN A 96 -4.14 5.82 -19.00
CA ASN A 96 -4.09 4.37 -18.95
C ASN A 96 -3.09 3.86 -17.89
N GLU A 97 -1.90 4.44 -17.84
CA GLU A 97 -0.87 4.05 -16.86
C GLU A 97 -1.31 4.37 -15.42
N ARG A 98 -1.97 5.52 -15.22
CA ARG A 98 -2.54 5.90 -13.93
C ARG A 98 -3.54 4.87 -13.41
N VAL A 99 -4.50 4.45 -14.25
CA VAL A 99 -5.49 3.43 -13.87
C VAL A 99 -4.80 2.10 -13.53
N ASN A 100 -3.79 1.70 -14.31
CA ASN A 100 -3.04 0.47 -14.03
C ASN A 100 -2.22 0.56 -12.73
N ALA A 101 -1.65 1.72 -12.42
CA ALA A 101 -0.92 1.95 -11.17
C ALA A 101 -1.87 1.86 -9.96
N GLU A 102 -3.04 2.50 -10.03
CA GLU A 102 -4.06 2.45 -8.98
C GLU A 102 -4.60 1.03 -8.76
N LEU A 103 -4.88 0.28 -9.83
CA LEU A 103 -5.31 -1.12 -9.73
C LEU A 103 -4.27 -1.97 -8.99
N ARG A 104 -2.97 -1.75 -9.24
CA ARG A 104 -1.88 -2.45 -8.54
C ARG A 104 -1.80 -2.05 -7.07
N LEU A 105 -1.97 -0.77 -6.76
CA LEU A 105 -2.01 -0.29 -5.38
C LEU A 105 -3.20 -0.91 -4.62
N LEU A 106 -4.34 -1.05 -5.30
CA LEU A 106 -5.56 -1.67 -4.78
C LEU A 106 -5.32 -3.10 -4.30
N GLU A 107 -4.49 -3.87 -4.98
CA GLU A 107 -4.18 -5.26 -4.62
C GLU A 107 -3.51 -5.42 -3.25
N PHE A 108 -2.84 -4.38 -2.76
CA PHE A 108 -2.13 -4.41 -1.48
C PHE A 108 -3.00 -4.04 -0.30
N HIS A 109 -4.10 -3.30 -0.50
CA HIS A 109 -4.97 -2.83 0.58
C HIS A 109 -6.41 -3.36 0.52
N THR A 110 -6.85 -3.88 -0.63
CA THR A 110 -8.14 -4.58 -0.74
C THR A 110 -7.92 -6.10 -0.84
N PRO A 111 -8.55 -6.90 0.04
CA PRO A 111 -8.51 -8.34 -0.08
C PRO A 111 -9.14 -8.78 -1.41
N LYS A 112 -8.38 -9.46 -2.26
CA LYS A 112 -8.96 -10.17 -3.41
C LYS A 112 -9.78 -11.33 -2.86
N MET A 113 -11.11 -11.28 -3.04
CA MET A 113 -12.00 -12.41 -2.79
C MET A 113 -11.57 -13.58 -3.69
N LYS A 114 -10.70 -14.45 -3.17
CA LYS A 114 -10.50 -15.76 -3.79
C LYS A 114 -11.77 -16.56 -3.53
N ALA A 115 -12.30 -17.25 -4.54
CA ALA A 115 -13.48 -18.11 -4.44
C ALA A 115 -13.20 -19.40 -3.64
N VAL A 116 -12.62 -19.26 -2.46
CA VAL A 116 -12.55 -20.29 -1.42
C VAL A 116 -13.41 -19.75 -0.30
N GLU A 117 -14.45 -20.51 0.02
CA GLU A 117 -15.53 -20.20 0.95
C GLU A 117 -15.06 -19.30 2.10
N VAL A 118 -15.62 -18.09 2.13
CA VAL A 118 -15.47 -17.19 3.26
C VAL A 118 -16.23 -17.84 4.41
N ASP A 119 -15.52 -18.57 5.26
CA ASP A 119 -16.00 -18.87 6.60
C ASP A 119 -15.94 -17.53 7.37
N MET A 120 -17.08 -16.83 7.41
CA MET A 120 -17.26 -15.53 8.08
C MET A 120 -17.32 -15.69 9.61
N ASP A 121 -16.41 -16.45 10.20
CA ASP A 121 -16.21 -16.47 11.65
C ASP A 121 -15.32 -15.29 12.09
N MET A 122 -15.73 -14.07 11.70
CA MET A 122 -15.33 -12.84 12.38
C MET A 122 -16.22 -12.62 13.62
N ARG A 123 -16.25 -13.60 14.51
CA ARG A 123 -16.57 -13.37 15.93
C ARG A 123 -15.32 -13.64 16.72
N ALA A 124 -14.54 -12.57 16.90
CA ALA A 124 -13.45 -12.51 17.85
C ALA A 124 -14.00 -12.56 19.29
N THR A 125 -14.50 -13.71 19.69
CA THR A 125 -14.42 -14.19 21.07
C THR A 125 -13.45 -15.35 21.01
N THR A 126 -12.32 -15.22 21.70
CA THR A 126 -11.35 -16.29 21.91
C THR A 126 -12.02 -17.39 22.74
N VAL A 127 -12.86 -18.19 22.11
CA VAL A 127 -13.43 -19.40 22.69
C VAL A 127 -12.28 -20.40 22.73
N THR A 128 -11.85 -20.76 23.93
CA THR A 128 -10.80 -21.76 24.10
C THR A 128 -11.36 -23.13 23.72
N ILE A 129 -10.48 -24.09 23.43
CA ILE A 129 -10.90 -25.47 23.18
C ILE A 129 -11.69 -26.02 24.37
N GLU A 130 -11.36 -25.57 25.59
CA GLU A 130 -12.05 -25.92 26.83
C GLU A 130 -13.51 -25.42 26.84
N ASP A 131 -13.76 -24.20 26.38
CA ASP A 131 -15.11 -23.64 26.28
C ASP A 131 -15.97 -24.41 25.26
N ARG A 132 -15.39 -24.77 24.11
CA ARG A 132 -16.08 -25.56 23.08
C ARG A 132 -16.31 -27.01 23.52
N LEU A 133 -15.40 -27.59 24.31
CA LEU A 133 -15.57 -28.91 24.89
C LEU A 133 -16.66 -28.93 25.97
N ARG A 134 -16.76 -27.88 26.80
CA ARG A 134 -17.82 -27.75 27.82
C ARG A 134 -19.22 -27.67 27.21
N GLU A 135 -19.36 -26.87 26.15
CA GLU A 135 -20.61 -26.76 25.40
C GLU A 135 -21.00 -28.11 24.73
N LEU A 136 -20.02 -28.83 24.17
CA LEU A 136 -20.25 -30.14 23.56
C LEU A 136 -20.52 -31.26 24.58
N CYS A 137 -20.05 -31.10 25.82
CA CYS A 137 -20.24 -32.06 26.89
C CYS A 137 -21.57 -31.90 27.63
N GLY A 138 -22.36 -30.86 27.33
CA GLY A 138 -23.74 -30.75 27.81
C GLY A 138 -23.88 -30.73 29.33
N GLU A 139 -22.89 -30.21 30.07
CA GLU A 139 -23.04 -29.90 31.50
C GLU A 139 -23.89 -28.62 31.65
N ASP A 140 -25.15 -28.70 31.23
CA ASP A 140 -26.24 -28.13 32.00
C ASP A 140 -26.63 -29.24 32.99
N ASP A 141 -25.87 -29.36 34.09
CA ASP A 141 -26.33 -30.08 35.27
C ASP A 141 -27.46 -29.25 35.92
N GLU A 142 -28.63 -29.24 35.26
CA GLU A 142 -29.91 -29.14 35.96
C GLU A 142 -30.18 -30.54 36.56
N GLU A 143 -29.65 -30.78 37.76
CA GLU A 143 -30.34 -31.63 38.72
C GLU A 143 -30.76 -30.75 39.90
N ASP A 144 -32.07 -30.44 39.87
CA ASP A 144 -32.92 -30.20 41.02
C ASP A 144 -32.58 -31.18 42.16
N ASP A 145 -32.48 -30.68 43.39
CA ASP A 145 -32.86 -31.43 44.59
C ASP A 145 -33.20 -30.43 45.72
N ASP A 146 -34.51 -30.34 45.98
CA ASP A 146 -35.26 -29.94 47.21
C ASP A 146 -35.00 -28.59 47.93
#